data_AF-A0A6V7I3T6-F1
#
_entry.id   AF-A0A6V7I3T6-F1
#
_cell.length_a   1.000
_cell.length_b   1.000
_cell.length_c   1.000
_cell.angle_alpha   90.00
_cell.angle_beta   90.00
_cell.angle_gamma   90.00
#
_symmetry.space_group_name_H-M   'P 1'
#
loop_
_entity.id
_entity.type
_entity.pdbx_description
1 polymer ?
#
loop_
_entity_poly.entity_id
_entity_poly.type
_entity_poly.pdbx_seq_one_letter_code
_entity_poly.pdbx_strand_id
1 'polypeptide(L)' 'ELRRQCQDFATALLDHTRSSYELEVLLNHDPSGPAFEHGERMHLNRLKLAIKLRQKK' A
#
# COMPACT_ATOMS: atom_id res chain seq x y z
N GLU A 1 -20.48 7.86 -3.79
CA GLU A 1 -20.30 7.79 -2.34
C GLU A 1 -19.37 6.66 -1.89
N LEU A 2 -19.71 5.38 -2.08
CA LEU A 2 -18.88 4.24 -1.61
C LEU A 2 -17.43 4.27 -2.08
N ARG A 3 -17.18 4.59 -3.36
CA ARG A 3 -15.81 4.69 -3.87
C ARG A 3 -14.96 5.61 -3.00
N ARG A 4 -15.46 6.82 -2.72
CA ARG A 4 -14.75 7.85 -1.93
C ARG A 4 -14.53 7.37 -0.50
N GLN A 5 -15.52 6.75 0.13
CA GLN A 5 -15.36 6.15 1.46
C GLN A 5 -14.25 5.08 1.48
N CYS A 6 -14.17 4.23 0.47
CA CYS A 6 -13.09 3.25 0.36
C CYS A 6 -11.72 3.91 0.14
N GLN A 7 -11.65 5.01 -0.62
CA GLN A 7 -10.40 5.78 -0.77
C GLN A 7 -9.95 6.35 0.58
N ASP A 8 -10.87 6.97 1.29
CA ASP A 8 -10.61 7.64 2.57
C ASP A 8 -10.22 6.63 3.65
N PHE A 9 -10.90 5.49 3.67
CA PHE A 9 -10.56 4.38 4.55
C PHE A 9 -9.16 3.82 4.26
N ALA A 10 -8.82 3.61 2.98
CA ALA A 10 -7.49 3.13 2.61
C ALA A 10 -6.38 4.10 3.00
N THR A 11 -6.61 5.41 2.87
CA THR A 11 -5.68 6.45 3.33
C THR A 11 -5.57 6.46 4.85
N ALA A 12 -6.68 6.42 5.58
CA ALA A 12 -6.66 6.40 7.05
C ALA A 12 -5.93 5.18 7.61
N LEU A 13 -6.01 4.01 6.95
CA LEU A 13 -5.24 2.84 7.35
C LEU A 13 -3.73 3.02 7.15
N LEU A 14 -3.30 3.75 6.11
CA LEU A 14 -1.89 4.08 5.91
C LEU A 14 -1.35 5.00 7.00
N ASP A 15 -2.17 5.93 7.50
CA ASP A 15 -1.80 6.85 8.59
C ASP A 15 -1.51 6.13 9.92
N HIS A 16 -1.96 4.88 10.07
CA HIS A 16 -1.65 4.04 11.24
C HIS A 16 -0.29 3.33 11.16
N THR A 17 0.44 3.44 10.04
CA THR A 17 1.80 2.89 9.93
C THR A 17 2.77 3.69 10.82
N ARG A 18 3.54 3.00 11.64
CA ARG A 18 4.39 3.64 12.69
C ARG A 18 5.88 3.54 12.40
N SER A 19 6.27 2.79 11.37
CA SER A 19 7.66 2.63 10.96
C SER A 19 7.80 2.56 9.45
N SER A 20 8.98 2.94 8.96
CA SER A 20 9.34 2.78 7.55
C SER A 20 9.28 1.32 7.11
N TYR A 21 9.61 0.39 8.00
CA TYR A 21 9.51 -1.04 7.73
C TYR A 21 8.06 -1.50 7.50
N GLU A 22 7.11 -1.10 8.37
CA GLU A 22 5.69 -1.41 8.16
C GLU A 22 5.18 -0.85 6.83
N LEU A 23 5.59 0.37 6.49
CA LEU A 23 5.24 1.01 5.23
C LEU A 23 5.83 0.25 4.03
N GLU A 24 7.09 -0.18 4.10
CA GLU A 24 7.73 -0.99 3.06
C GLU A 24 6.99 -2.31 2.82
N VAL A 25 6.66 -3.04 3.89
CA VAL A 25 5.89 -4.28 3.81
C VAL A 25 4.55 -4.03 3.11
N LEU A 26 3.81 -3.00 3.54
CA LEU A 26 2.50 -2.69 3.00
C LEU A 26 2.56 -2.27 1.52
N LEU A 27 3.50 -1.40 1.15
CA LEU A 27 3.64 -0.91 -0.23
C LEU A 27 4.10 -2.01 -1.21
N ASN A 28 4.90 -2.96 -0.74
CA ASN A 28 5.43 -4.05 -1.56
C ASN A 28 4.56 -5.31 -1.57
N HIS A 29 3.60 -5.44 -0.64
CA HIS A 29 2.80 -6.65 -0.46
C HIS A 29 2.14 -7.16 -1.76
N ASP A 30 2.49 -8.39 -2.15
CA ASP A 30 1.90 -9.14 -3.25
C ASP A 30 1.21 -10.40 -2.69
N PRO A 31 -0.10 -10.60 -2.89
CA PRO A 31 -0.79 -11.79 -2.41
C PRO A 31 -0.45 -13.07 -3.22
N SER A 32 0.16 -12.92 -4.39
CA SER A 32 0.54 -14.03 -5.28
C SER A 32 2.04 -14.33 -5.29
N GLY A 33 2.85 -13.45 -4.71
CA GLY A 33 4.30 -13.58 -4.64
C GLY A 33 4.80 -13.99 -3.25
N PRO A 34 6.13 -14.15 -3.10
CA PRO A 34 6.74 -14.31 -1.77
C PRO A 34 6.50 -13.07 -0.89
N ALA A 35 6.59 -13.25 0.43
CA ALA A 35 6.56 -12.15 1.36
C ALA A 35 7.75 -11.22 1.12
N PHE A 36 7.53 -9.91 1.24
CA PHE A 36 8.60 -8.91 1.11
C PHE A 36 9.50 -8.96 2.35
N GLU A 37 10.82 -9.01 2.13
CA GLU A 37 11.82 -8.88 3.19
C GLU A 37 12.57 -7.55 3.11
N HIS A 38 12.91 -6.98 4.27
CA HIS A 38 13.65 -5.73 4.32
C HIS A 38 15.03 -5.88 3.66
N GLY A 39 15.39 -4.92 2.81
CA GLY A 39 16.62 -4.95 2.01
C GLY A 39 16.45 -5.57 0.62
N GLU A 40 15.32 -6.21 0.34
CA GLU A 40 14.98 -6.63 -1.02
C GLU A 40 14.59 -5.46 -1.93
N ARG A 41 14.55 -5.73 -3.23
CA ARG A 41 14.11 -4.74 -4.21
C ARG A 41 12.65 -4.37 -3.96
N MET A 42 12.39 -3.07 -3.82
CA MET A 42 11.02 -2.56 -3.69
C MET A 42 10.27 -2.62 -5.03
N HIS A 43 9.37 -3.59 -5.16
CA HIS A 43 8.50 -3.74 -6.33
C HIS A 43 7.31 -2.76 -6.33
N LEU A 44 6.93 -2.24 -5.16
CA LEU A 44 5.88 -1.23 -4.95
C LEU A 44 4.53 -1.63 -5.56
N ASN A 45 4.16 -2.91 -5.44
CA ASN A 45 2.98 -3.48 -6.08
C ASN A 45 1.68 -2.78 -5.65
N ARG A 46 1.51 -2.50 -4.35
CA ARG A 46 0.33 -1.81 -3.84
C ARG A 46 0.29 -0.34 -4.23
N LEU A 47 1.44 0.34 -4.28
CA LEU A 47 1.53 1.71 -4.79
C LEU A 47 1.14 1.81 -6.27
N LYS A 48 1.66 0.90 -7.11
CA LYS A 48 1.29 0.81 -8.53
C LYS A 48 -0.21 0.57 -8.70
N LEU A 49 -0.81 -0.29 -7.88
CA LEU A 49 -2.25 -0.52 -7.88
C LEU A 49 -3.03 0.73 -7.46
N ALA A 50 -2.60 1.44 -6.41
CA ALA A 50 -3.23 2.68 -5.96
C ALA A 50 -3.27 3.74 -7.08
N ILE A 51 -2.18 3.90 -7.84
CA ILE A 51 -2.12 4.79 -9.01
C ILE A 51 -3.11 4.34 -10.09
N LYS A 52 -3.16 3.04 -10.43
CA LYS A 52 -4.12 2.47 -11.40
C LYS A 52 -5.58 2.77 -11.00
N LEU A 53 -5.88 2.69 -9.71
CA LEU A 53 -7.21 2.97 -9.15
C LEU A 53 -7.49 4.48 -8.94
N ARG A 54 -6.53 5.35 -9.30
CA ARG A 54 -6.60 6.80 -9.14
C ARG A 54 -6.84 7.22 -7.67
N GLN A 55 -6.16 6.55 -6.74
CA GLN A 55 -6.06 6.94 -5.35
C GLN A 55 -5.04 8.09 -5.21
N LYS A 56 -5.48 9.33 -5.47
CA LYS A 56 -4.62 10.54 -5.50
C LYS A 56 -4.97 11.56 -4.41
N LYS A 57 -5.56 11.12 -3.29
CA LYS A 57 -5.82 12.03 -2.17
C LYS A 57 -4.53 12.39 -1.45
#